data_AF-A0A0R3WJ17-F1
#
_entry.id   AF-A0A0R3WJ17-F1
#
_cell.length_a   1.000
_cell.length_b   1.000
_cell.length_c   1.000
_cell.angle_alpha   90.00
_cell.angle_beta   90.00
_cell.angle_gamma   90.00
#
_symmetry.space_group_name_H-M   'P 1'
#
loop_
_entity.id
_entity.type
_entity.pdbx_description
1 polymer ?
#
loop_
_entity_poly.entity_id
_entity_poly.type
_entity_poly.pdbx_seq_one_letter_code
_entity_poly.pdbx_strand_id
1 'polypeptide(L)'
;MRCPRLSEEHMSKVFDFKSEDVFKPLMCSINGYMSPGCYQLKNSTFLVDFKHMKYWYEVEGYLNSTEGVFHMSNGGAQSTLPLLLYAHEPLGHYMGQRFLSNPEGKQHILLIDVEQNIPISRQWDSKGYPYPIQIAQFGLAYYSRYLTLQSWKPSSHAFSHQVVVDLKLRFANRQKAGSVSYKLTSADLSPNLTALITKGVNWPRETRLIINASLPRSSWKRAQIHFACSDTFGEGNIVTNNNYWALGYSQSVDLKVVFFQKDCQKVLILQNLDMVFKKAIDSINREAKVKSIFSSSLLGSEINNPTVVNGVELRYPQRNSGRDELGVIQELLLFVPIRNERMEEVGSVRHLLVNTEFARERFMASSEWLVQNQAQDGSWRVPVKHVFTRDIYLNPGWCSAMGQGQGISLLVRAGHVTGEKNFLVAAGRALEAFSRSVQLSQASDDVCGVRANFLGQSTLPWYEEYPVVPSAFVLNGFIYSLIGLYDLSKVSNVNGSNDSVTATASQLLEDGISTLAQVLPLYDSGTGSFYDLRHLSLAHAFRLTSHMERLTWSEQGILKTKSGTLQALLKAGPNRARWQYHRIHLLQLHQLSAVIAPQHADLWHIYFDRWLAYLWGFRSGHN
;
A
#
# COMPACT_ATOMS: atom_id res chain seq x y z
N MET A 1 1.04 -18.67 18.82
CA MET A 1 0.46 -19.23 20.07
C MET A 1 -1.04 -18.99 20.06
N ARG A 2 -1.87 -20.03 20.28
CA ARG A 2 -3.29 -19.84 20.58
C ARG A 2 -3.39 -19.42 22.05
N CYS A 3 -4.11 -18.33 22.35
CA CYS A 3 -4.40 -17.95 23.73
C CYS A 3 -5.05 -19.10 24.51
N PRO A 4 -4.90 -19.13 25.85
CA PRO A 4 -5.68 -20.03 26.67
C PRO A 4 -7.15 -19.74 26.40
N ARG A 5 -7.89 -20.76 25.96
CA ARG A 5 -9.35 -20.71 26.07
C ARG A 5 -9.65 -20.58 27.55
N LEU A 6 -10.40 -19.57 27.95
CA LEU A 6 -11.15 -19.64 29.21
C LEU A 6 -11.88 -20.99 29.18
N SER A 7 -11.58 -21.85 30.15
CA SER A 7 -12.19 -23.17 30.24
C SER A 7 -13.72 -23.02 30.25
N GLU A 8 -14.43 -23.93 29.57
CA GLU A 8 -15.90 -23.97 29.54
C GLU A 8 -16.51 -23.94 30.95
N GLU A 9 -15.78 -24.36 31.99
CA GLU A 9 -16.22 -24.32 33.38
C GLU A 9 -16.56 -22.90 33.89
N HIS A 10 -15.94 -21.83 33.37
CA HIS A 10 -16.27 -20.45 33.76
C HIS A 10 -17.41 -19.82 32.93
N MET A 11 -17.90 -20.49 31.88
CA MET A 11 -19.05 -20.04 31.08
C MET A 11 -20.41 -20.41 31.68
N SER A 12 -20.43 -21.05 32.86
CA SER A 12 -21.67 -21.48 33.53
C SER A 12 -22.36 -20.39 34.38
N LYS A 13 -21.99 -19.12 34.22
CA LYS A 13 -22.77 -17.96 34.69
C LYS A 13 -23.16 -17.03 33.54
N VAL A 14 -23.66 -17.60 32.44
CA VAL A 14 -24.43 -16.81 31.48
C VAL A 14 -25.74 -16.45 32.19
N PHE A 15 -25.92 -15.15 32.45
CA PHE A 15 -27.19 -14.62 32.91
C PHE A 15 -28.26 -15.03 31.89
N ASP A 16 -29.20 -15.86 32.33
CA ASP A 16 -30.31 -16.33 31.50
C ASP A 16 -31.23 -15.11 31.24
N PHE A 17 -31.01 -14.45 30.10
CA PHE A 17 -31.79 -13.28 29.67
C PHE A 17 -33.16 -13.78 29.21
N LYS A 18 -34.19 -13.50 29.99
CA LYS A 18 -35.58 -13.73 29.56
C LYS A 18 -36.09 -12.47 28.87
N SER A 19 -36.89 -12.62 27.83
CA SER A 19 -37.53 -11.51 27.09
C SER A 19 -38.42 -10.61 27.96
N GLU A 20 -38.69 -11.02 29.20
CA GLU A 20 -39.54 -10.34 30.18
C GLU A 20 -38.73 -9.48 31.17
N ASP A 21 -37.40 -9.46 31.07
CA ASP A 21 -36.56 -8.67 31.97
C ASP A 21 -36.79 -7.15 31.74
N VAL A 22 -37.23 -6.44 32.77
CA VAL A 22 -37.52 -5.00 32.70
C VAL A 22 -36.23 -4.20 32.74
N PHE A 23 -35.96 -3.45 31.67
CA PHE A 23 -34.84 -2.52 31.60
C PHE A 23 -35.31 -1.11 32.00
N LYS A 24 -34.62 -0.49 32.94
CA LYS A 24 -34.84 0.92 33.27
C LYS A 24 -33.77 1.77 32.55
N PRO A 25 -34.15 2.62 31.57
CA PRO A 25 -33.20 3.52 30.94
C PRO A 25 -32.70 4.56 31.95
N LEU A 26 -31.41 4.86 31.89
CA LEU A 26 -30.70 5.83 32.71
C LEU A 26 -29.91 6.80 31.83
N MET A 27 -29.56 7.94 32.41
CA MET A 27 -28.58 8.85 31.82
C MET A 27 -27.17 8.46 32.30
N CYS A 28 -26.23 8.33 31.37
CA CYS A 28 -24.81 8.18 31.67
C CYS A 28 -24.18 9.54 31.93
N SER A 29 -23.50 9.73 33.06
CA SER A 29 -22.55 10.83 33.28
C SER A 29 -21.13 10.31 33.09
N ILE A 30 -20.49 10.63 31.96
CA ILE A 30 -19.10 10.23 31.68
C ILE A 30 -18.26 11.50 31.61
N ASN A 31 -17.35 11.69 32.57
CA ASN A 31 -16.51 12.89 32.67
C ASN A 31 -17.33 14.21 32.61
N GLY A 32 -18.52 14.22 33.23
CA GLY A 32 -19.43 15.36 33.23
C GLY A 32 -20.32 15.51 31.99
N TYR A 33 -20.14 14.66 30.96
CA TYR A 33 -21.03 14.63 29.80
C TYR A 33 -22.22 13.70 30.05
N MET A 34 -23.42 14.29 30.04
CA MET A 34 -24.68 13.57 30.19
C MET A 34 -25.18 13.07 28.84
N SER A 35 -25.45 11.77 28.72
CA SER A 35 -26.01 11.17 27.49
C SER A 35 -26.90 9.97 27.81
N PRO A 36 -27.92 9.66 26.97
CA PRO A 36 -28.66 8.41 27.07
C PRO A 36 -27.77 7.22 26.71
N GLY A 37 -28.17 6.00 27.08
CA GLY A 37 -27.45 4.76 26.74
C GLY A 37 -26.91 3.98 27.95
N CYS A 38 -27.31 4.34 29.16
CA CYS A 38 -27.11 3.51 30.35
C CYS A 38 -28.42 2.82 30.70
N TYR A 39 -28.34 1.60 31.23
CA TYR A 39 -29.52 0.81 31.58
C TYR A 39 -29.30 0.12 32.92
N GLN A 40 -30.35 0.06 33.73
CA GLN A 40 -30.38 -0.77 34.93
C GLN A 40 -31.19 -2.03 34.64
N LEU A 41 -30.59 -3.18 34.94
CA LEU A 41 -31.18 -4.50 34.84
C LEU A 41 -31.32 -5.10 36.25
N LYS A 42 -32.50 -5.67 36.55
CA LYS A 42 -32.78 -6.40 37.81
C LYS A 42 -32.32 -5.67 39.08
N ASN A 43 -32.51 -4.34 39.12
CA ASN A 43 -32.15 -3.42 40.20
C ASN A 43 -30.67 -3.36 40.65
N SER A 44 -29.77 -4.24 40.20
CA SER A 44 -28.38 -4.31 40.68
C SER A 44 -27.32 -4.24 39.58
N THR A 45 -27.68 -4.50 38.33
CA THR A 45 -26.73 -4.55 37.21
C THR A 45 -26.88 -3.31 36.34
N PHE A 46 -25.76 -2.64 36.06
CA PHE A 46 -25.73 -1.48 35.17
C PHE A 46 -25.04 -1.85 33.87
N LEU A 47 -25.67 -1.49 32.76
CA LEU A 47 -25.17 -1.72 31.41
C LEU A 47 -24.91 -0.36 30.75
N VAL A 48 -23.88 -0.31 29.92
CA VAL A 48 -23.52 0.87 29.12
C VAL A 48 -23.51 0.46 27.66
N ASP A 49 -24.12 1.27 26.80
CA ASP A 49 -24.11 1.05 25.36
C ASP A 49 -22.66 1.04 24.84
N PHE A 50 -22.35 0.07 23.97
CA PHE A 50 -21.02 -0.11 23.43
C PHE A 50 -20.54 1.13 22.67
N LYS A 51 -21.46 1.95 22.13
CA LYS A 51 -21.13 3.22 21.46
C LYS A 51 -20.33 4.16 22.36
N HIS A 52 -20.64 4.22 23.66
CA HIS A 52 -19.87 5.01 24.62
C HIS A 52 -18.48 4.43 24.82
N MET A 53 -18.37 3.11 24.95
CA MET A 53 -17.08 2.44 25.09
C MET A 53 -16.18 2.66 23.88
N LYS A 54 -16.72 2.46 22.68
CA LYS A 54 -16.04 2.72 21.40
C LYS A 54 -15.54 4.16 21.29
N TYR A 55 -16.36 5.13 21.67
CA TYR A 55 -15.99 6.54 21.61
C TYR A 55 -14.89 6.91 22.63
N TRP A 56 -15.06 6.54 23.90
CA TRP A 56 -14.17 6.99 24.98
C TRP A 56 -12.87 6.19 25.09
N TYR A 57 -12.88 4.90 24.74
CA TYR A 57 -11.72 4.02 24.85
C TYR A 57 -11.09 3.67 23.49
N GLU A 58 -11.60 4.21 22.39
CA GLU A 58 -11.11 3.96 21.01
C GLU A 58 -11.08 2.45 20.67
N VAL A 59 -12.05 1.69 21.19
CA VAL A 59 -12.20 0.24 20.94
C VAL A 59 -13.12 -0.06 19.76
N GLU A 60 -12.95 -1.21 19.14
CA GLU A 60 -13.77 -1.68 18.02
C GLU A 60 -14.58 -2.92 18.41
N GLY A 61 -15.74 -3.10 17.77
CA GLY A 61 -16.60 -4.24 18.05
C GLY A 61 -17.57 -4.55 16.92
N TYR A 62 -17.88 -5.84 16.75
CA TYR A 62 -18.85 -6.31 15.76
C TYR A 62 -19.65 -7.49 16.31
N LEU A 63 -20.90 -7.60 15.87
CA LEU A 63 -21.77 -8.74 16.18
C LEU A 63 -21.62 -9.79 15.08
N ASN A 64 -21.19 -10.99 15.45
CA ASN A 64 -21.26 -12.15 14.56
C ASN A 64 -22.68 -12.72 14.62
N SER A 65 -23.50 -12.42 13.62
CA SER A 65 -24.91 -12.86 13.58
C SER A 65 -25.07 -14.37 13.46
N THR A 66 -24.06 -15.08 12.95
CA THR A 66 -24.09 -16.55 12.80
C THR A 66 -23.81 -17.23 14.13
N GLU A 67 -22.90 -16.69 14.92
CA GLU A 67 -22.53 -17.22 16.24
C GLU A 67 -23.39 -16.64 17.38
N GLY A 68 -24.07 -15.52 17.15
CA GLY A 68 -24.79 -14.78 18.19
C GLY A 68 -23.86 -14.10 19.20
N VAL A 69 -22.58 -13.91 18.87
CA VAL A 69 -21.54 -13.41 19.78
C VAL A 69 -21.10 -12.00 19.36
N PHE A 70 -21.01 -11.09 20.34
CA PHE A 70 -20.40 -9.77 20.15
C PHE A 70 -18.90 -9.83 20.44
N HIS A 71 -18.07 -9.54 19.44
CA HIS A 71 -16.63 -9.50 19.58
C HIS A 71 -16.17 -8.06 19.81
N MET A 72 -15.46 -7.82 20.91
CA MET A 72 -14.82 -6.55 21.22
C MET A 72 -13.29 -6.69 21.12
N SER A 73 -12.62 -5.66 20.63
CA SER A 73 -11.16 -5.58 20.63
C SER A 73 -10.67 -4.15 20.76
N ASN A 74 -9.42 -3.95 21.15
CA ASN A 74 -8.80 -2.62 21.13
C ASN A 74 -8.44 -2.14 19.72
N GLY A 75 -9.01 -2.71 18.65
CA GLY A 75 -8.68 -2.42 17.25
C GLY A 75 -7.38 -3.07 16.78
N GLY A 76 -6.38 -3.23 17.66
CA GLY A 76 -5.13 -3.92 17.40
C GLY A 76 -5.29 -5.39 16.97
N ALA A 77 -6.24 -6.11 17.57
CA ALA A 77 -6.50 -7.53 17.30
C ALA A 77 -7.48 -7.79 16.15
N GLN A 78 -8.28 -6.81 15.73
CA GLN A 78 -9.36 -6.96 14.72
C GLN A 78 -8.90 -6.85 13.26
N SER A 79 -7.63 -6.52 12.99
CA SER A 79 -7.09 -6.72 11.65
C SER A 79 -7.21 -8.21 11.32
N THR A 80 -8.05 -8.53 10.34
CA THR A 80 -8.44 -9.88 9.90
C THR A 80 -7.27 -10.79 9.48
N LEU A 81 -6.04 -10.29 9.50
CA LEU A 81 -4.85 -11.06 9.21
C LEU A 81 -4.08 -11.45 10.49
N PRO A 82 -3.79 -12.75 10.68
CA PRO A 82 -2.86 -13.19 11.72
C PRO A 82 -1.49 -12.53 11.51
N LEU A 83 -0.80 -12.21 12.61
CA LEU A 83 0.62 -11.85 12.58
C LEU A 83 1.42 -13.10 12.17
N LEU A 84 1.61 -13.27 10.86
CA LEU A 84 2.45 -14.31 10.31
C LEU A 84 3.90 -13.82 10.33
N LEU A 85 4.71 -14.48 11.15
CA LEU A 85 6.11 -14.15 11.37
C LEU A 85 6.97 -15.11 10.54
N TYR A 86 7.38 -14.64 9.38
CA TYR A 86 8.34 -15.31 8.52
C TYR A 86 9.64 -14.52 8.51
N ALA A 87 10.77 -15.23 8.52
CA ALA A 87 12.09 -14.62 8.50
C ALA A 87 12.39 -13.98 7.14
N HIS A 88 13.11 -12.87 7.17
CA HIS A 88 13.61 -12.19 5.99
C HIS A 88 14.75 -12.99 5.32
N GLU A 89 14.78 -13.02 3.99
CA GLU A 89 15.88 -13.59 3.21
C GLU A 89 16.38 -12.56 2.19
N PRO A 90 17.68 -12.17 2.19
CA PRO A 90 18.21 -11.13 1.31
C PRO A 90 17.92 -11.35 -0.19
N LEU A 91 18.02 -12.60 -0.63
CA LEU A 91 17.74 -13.03 -2.01
C LEU A 91 16.44 -13.81 -2.13
N GLY A 92 15.64 -13.85 -1.06
CA GLY A 92 14.36 -14.55 -1.00
C GLY A 92 13.22 -13.59 -0.66
N HIS A 93 12.19 -14.11 0.01
CA HIS A 93 10.98 -13.34 0.32
C HIS A 93 11.29 -12.11 1.18
N TYR A 94 10.87 -10.94 0.70
CA TYR A 94 11.06 -9.68 1.43
C TYR A 94 10.21 -9.66 2.70
N MET A 95 10.89 -9.59 3.86
CA MET A 95 10.28 -9.74 5.20
C MET A 95 9.46 -11.04 5.35
N GLY A 96 9.83 -12.09 4.62
CA GLY A 96 9.14 -13.38 4.63
C GLY A 96 7.72 -13.35 4.06
N GLN A 97 7.29 -12.24 3.44
CA GLN A 97 5.96 -12.13 2.85
C GLN A 97 5.90 -12.83 1.48
N ARG A 98 4.95 -13.74 1.30
CA ARG A 98 4.71 -14.47 0.03
C ARG A 98 3.58 -13.85 -0.80
N PHE A 99 2.34 -13.82 -0.32
CA PHE A 99 1.17 -13.23 -1.02
C PHE A 99 0.37 -12.18 -0.23
N LEU A 100 0.83 -11.79 0.96
CA LEU A 100 0.01 -11.13 1.98
C LEU A 100 -0.47 -9.69 1.69
N SER A 101 -0.13 -9.09 0.54
CA SER A 101 -0.76 -7.83 0.14
C SER A 101 -1.12 -7.83 -1.33
N ASN A 102 -2.32 -7.37 -1.66
CA ASN A 102 -2.66 -6.90 -3.00
C ASN A 102 -2.03 -5.50 -3.14
N PRO A 103 -0.85 -5.36 -3.78
CA PRO A 103 -0.12 -4.09 -3.76
C PRO A 103 -0.89 -3.00 -4.50
N GLU A 104 -1.65 -3.36 -5.53
CA GLU A 104 -2.50 -2.44 -6.31
C GLU A 104 -3.72 -1.94 -5.51
N GLY A 105 -4.18 -2.74 -4.54
CA GLY A 105 -5.35 -2.44 -3.70
C GLY A 105 -5.14 -1.35 -2.65
N LYS A 106 -3.89 -0.94 -2.39
CA LYS A 106 -3.58 0.07 -1.38
C LYS A 106 -4.28 1.40 -1.67
N GLN A 107 -4.90 2.01 -0.67
CA GLN A 107 -5.73 3.21 -0.85
C GLN A 107 -5.00 4.42 -1.45
N HIS A 108 -3.70 4.55 -1.18
CA HIS A 108 -2.86 5.64 -1.68
C HIS A 108 -2.30 5.38 -3.09
N ILE A 109 -2.49 4.19 -3.66
CA ILE A 109 -2.19 3.92 -5.07
C ILE A 109 -3.38 4.41 -5.88
N LEU A 110 -3.13 5.36 -6.79
CA LEU A 110 -4.13 5.93 -7.68
C LEU A 110 -4.46 4.96 -8.82
N LEU A 111 -3.44 4.47 -9.51
CA LEU A 111 -3.53 3.56 -10.65
C LEU A 111 -2.17 2.89 -10.88
N ILE A 112 -2.13 1.93 -11.80
CA ILE A 112 -0.87 1.42 -12.34
C ILE A 112 -0.69 1.99 -13.74
N ASP A 113 0.42 2.69 -13.94
CA ASP A 113 0.75 3.34 -15.20
C ASP A 113 0.87 2.30 -16.33
N VAL A 114 0.41 2.64 -17.53
CA VAL A 114 0.42 1.71 -18.68
C VAL A 114 1.73 1.75 -19.46
N GLU A 115 2.48 2.84 -19.35
CA GLU A 115 3.73 3.03 -20.08
C GLU A 115 4.89 2.38 -19.31
N GLN A 116 5.04 2.74 -18.04
CA GLN A 116 6.12 2.26 -17.19
C GLN A 116 5.73 1.05 -16.32
N ASN A 117 4.45 0.66 -16.30
CA ASN A 117 3.95 -0.49 -15.52
C ASN A 117 4.20 -0.43 -14.01
N ILE A 118 4.40 0.77 -13.47
CA ILE A 118 4.63 1.06 -12.04
C ILE A 118 3.41 1.69 -11.37
N PRO A 119 3.29 1.62 -10.03
CA PRO A 119 2.22 2.30 -9.32
C PRO A 119 2.40 3.83 -9.31
N ILE A 120 1.29 4.54 -9.53
CA ILE A 120 1.20 5.98 -9.36
C ILE A 120 0.55 6.28 -8.02
N SER A 121 1.24 7.05 -7.19
CA SER A 121 0.79 7.43 -5.85
C SER A 121 -0.09 8.66 -5.88
N ARG A 122 -1.05 8.72 -4.96
CA ARG A 122 -1.81 9.93 -4.61
C ARG A 122 -1.64 10.33 -3.15
N GLN A 123 -0.55 9.91 -2.50
CA GLN A 123 -0.39 10.04 -1.05
C GLN A 123 -0.31 11.50 -0.59
N TRP A 124 0.41 12.36 -1.33
CA TRP A 124 0.56 13.79 -1.01
C TRP A 124 0.10 14.74 -2.10
N ASP A 125 -0.20 14.24 -3.29
CA ASP A 125 -0.81 14.99 -4.39
C ASP A 125 -1.89 14.12 -5.02
N SER A 126 -3.12 14.63 -5.05
CA SER A 126 -4.28 13.91 -5.59
C SER A 126 -4.18 13.69 -7.11
N LYS A 127 -3.37 14.48 -7.84
CA LYS A 127 -3.20 14.36 -9.29
C LYS A 127 -2.44 13.11 -9.72
N GLY A 128 -1.62 12.55 -8.83
CA GLY A 128 -0.84 11.34 -9.09
C GLY A 128 0.63 11.63 -9.42
N TYR A 129 1.55 10.88 -8.82
CA TYR A 129 3.00 10.98 -9.06
C TYR A 129 3.70 9.63 -8.81
N PRO A 130 4.83 9.35 -9.47
CA PRO A 130 5.65 8.19 -9.13
C PRO A 130 6.32 8.43 -7.78
N TYR A 131 6.15 7.49 -6.86
CA TYR A 131 6.70 7.60 -5.51
C TYR A 131 7.64 6.42 -5.23
N PRO A 132 8.97 6.64 -5.12
CA PRO A 132 9.98 5.58 -5.04
C PRO A 132 9.69 4.49 -4.00
N ILE A 133 9.20 4.87 -2.81
CA ILE A 133 8.82 3.92 -1.75
C ILE A 133 7.71 2.97 -2.21
N GLN A 134 6.66 3.49 -2.83
CA GLN A 134 5.54 2.65 -3.29
C GLN A 134 5.93 1.80 -4.48
N ILE A 135 6.78 2.31 -5.38
CA ILE A 135 7.32 1.55 -6.51
C ILE A 135 8.19 0.40 -6.00
N ALA A 136 9.10 0.66 -5.06
CA ALA A 136 9.93 -0.38 -4.46
C ALA A 136 9.08 -1.44 -3.73
N GLN A 137 8.10 -1.03 -2.90
CA GLN A 137 7.19 -1.96 -2.24
C GLN A 137 6.37 -2.81 -3.20
N PHE A 138 5.94 -2.22 -4.31
CA PHE A 138 5.20 -2.91 -5.36
C PHE A 138 6.09 -3.95 -6.04
N GLY A 139 7.30 -3.57 -6.45
CA GLY A 139 8.29 -4.49 -7.01
C GLY A 139 8.64 -5.63 -6.05
N LEU A 140 8.87 -5.35 -4.77
CA LEU A 140 9.17 -6.36 -3.75
C LEU A 140 8.01 -7.33 -3.53
N ALA A 141 6.76 -6.84 -3.55
CA ALA A 141 5.59 -7.70 -3.45
C ALA A 141 5.45 -8.63 -4.65
N TYR A 142 5.66 -8.12 -5.87
CA TYR A 142 5.62 -8.96 -7.08
C TYR A 142 6.82 -9.89 -7.19
N TYR A 143 7.98 -9.51 -6.68
CA TYR A 143 9.14 -10.38 -6.57
C TYR A 143 8.83 -11.59 -5.68
N SER A 144 8.31 -11.35 -4.48
CA SER A 144 7.91 -12.43 -3.57
C SER A 144 6.88 -13.35 -4.22
N ARG A 145 5.89 -12.78 -4.92
CA ARG A 145 4.89 -13.55 -5.67
C ARG A 145 5.51 -14.35 -6.81
N TYR A 146 6.44 -13.77 -7.57
CA TYR A 146 7.17 -14.45 -8.64
C TYR A 146 7.92 -15.66 -8.10
N LEU A 147 8.70 -15.50 -7.02
CA LEU A 147 9.38 -16.62 -6.38
C LEU A 147 8.43 -17.72 -5.92
N THR A 148 7.32 -17.35 -5.26
CA THR A 148 6.36 -18.36 -4.80
C THR A 148 5.74 -19.12 -5.97
N LEU A 149 5.29 -18.43 -7.02
CA LEU A 149 4.71 -19.07 -8.20
C LEU A 149 5.71 -19.99 -8.93
N GLN A 150 7.00 -19.63 -8.98
CA GLN A 150 8.03 -20.48 -9.57
C GLN A 150 8.21 -21.81 -8.86
N SER A 151 8.03 -21.83 -7.53
CA SER A 151 8.13 -23.06 -6.73
C SER A 151 6.91 -23.98 -6.83
N TRP A 152 5.82 -23.52 -7.41
CA TRP A 152 4.56 -24.25 -7.43
C TRP A 152 4.46 -25.24 -8.59
N LYS A 153 3.62 -26.26 -8.41
CA LYS A 153 3.18 -27.19 -9.45
C LYS A 153 1.67 -27.07 -9.63
N PRO A 154 1.11 -27.30 -10.82
CA PRO A 154 -0.34 -27.29 -11.04
C PRO A 154 -1.05 -28.33 -10.18
N SER A 155 -2.30 -28.04 -9.81
CA SER A 155 -3.17 -29.03 -9.17
C SER A 155 -3.43 -30.21 -10.11
N SER A 156 -3.62 -31.40 -9.54
CA SER A 156 -4.12 -32.57 -10.28
C SER A 156 -5.55 -32.40 -10.77
N HIS A 157 -6.30 -31.44 -10.20
CA HIS A 157 -7.67 -31.13 -10.58
C HIS A 157 -7.67 -30.09 -11.72
N ALA A 158 -8.16 -30.50 -12.89
CA ALA A 158 -8.42 -29.56 -13.98
C ALA A 158 -9.66 -28.71 -13.65
N PHE A 159 -9.57 -27.39 -13.80
CA PHE A 159 -10.77 -26.55 -13.74
C PHE A 159 -11.70 -26.88 -14.90
N SER A 160 -13.00 -26.85 -14.64
CA SER A 160 -14.04 -27.00 -15.66
C SER A 160 -14.14 -25.80 -16.62
N HIS A 161 -13.43 -24.70 -16.33
CA HIS A 161 -13.46 -23.47 -17.12
C HIS A 161 -12.06 -23.11 -17.65
N GLN A 162 -12.02 -22.49 -18.82
CA GLN A 162 -10.82 -21.90 -19.40
C GLN A 162 -10.39 -20.67 -18.59
N VAL A 163 -9.18 -20.74 -18.04
CA VAL A 163 -8.58 -19.70 -17.16
C VAL A 163 -7.51 -18.84 -17.84
N VAL A 164 -7.12 -19.19 -19.07
CA VAL A 164 -6.21 -18.41 -19.92
C VAL A 164 -6.76 -18.39 -21.34
N VAL A 165 -6.91 -17.19 -21.90
CA VAL A 165 -7.37 -16.95 -23.27
C VAL A 165 -6.28 -16.22 -24.02
N ASP A 166 -5.83 -16.83 -25.11
CA ASP A 166 -4.86 -16.24 -26.03
C ASP A 166 -5.58 -15.70 -27.25
N LEU A 167 -5.53 -14.38 -27.39
CA LEU A 167 -6.23 -13.66 -28.43
C LEU A 167 -5.32 -13.28 -29.60
N LYS A 168 -4.01 -13.52 -29.52
CA LYS A 168 -3.04 -13.08 -30.55
C LYS A 168 -3.48 -13.49 -31.96
N LEU A 169 -3.76 -14.77 -32.18
CA LEU A 169 -4.13 -15.30 -33.49
C LEU A 169 -5.47 -14.74 -34.02
N ARG A 170 -6.36 -14.29 -33.13
CA ARG A 170 -7.64 -13.67 -33.52
C ARG A 170 -7.44 -12.28 -34.11
N PHE A 171 -6.35 -11.60 -33.76
CA PHE A 171 -6.02 -10.25 -34.21
C PHE A 171 -4.87 -10.20 -35.23
N ALA A 172 -3.99 -11.20 -35.27
CA ALA A 172 -2.84 -11.25 -36.18
C ALA A 172 -3.21 -11.24 -37.67
N ASN A 173 -4.27 -11.94 -38.07
CA ASN A 173 -4.66 -12.09 -39.49
C ASN A 173 -5.65 -11.01 -39.99
N ARG A 174 -5.99 -10.01 -39.17
CA ARG A 174 -7.06 -9.03 -39.46
C ARG A 174 -6.61 -7.57 -39.33
N GLN A 175 -5.33 -7.29 -39.54
CA GLN A 175 -4.75 -5.93 -39.56
C GLN A 175 -5.13 -5.14 -40.84
N LYS A 176 -6.43 -5.04 -41.16
CA LYS A 176 -6.94 -4.10 -42.15
C LYS A 176 -7.54 -2.90 -41.41
N ALA A 177 -7.50 -1.71 -42.02
CA ALA A 177 -8.08 -0.49 -41.45
C ALA A 177 -9.50 -0.77 -40.93
N GLY A 178 -9.80 -0.34 -39.70
CA GLY A 178 -11.09 -0.60 -39.04
C GLY A 178 -10.95 -1.19 -37.63
N SER A 179 -12.04 -1.77 -37.15
CA SER A 179 -12.16 -2.36 -35.81
C SER A 179 -12.35 -3.88 -35.92
N VAL A 180 -11.59 -4.63 -35.13
CA VAL A 180 -11.75 -6.07 -34.94
C VAL A 180 -12.20 -6.29 -33.50
N SER A 181 -13.29 -7.01 -33.29
CA SER A 181 -13.80 -7.31 -31.95
C SER A 181 -13.94 -8.82 -31.73
N TYR A 182 -13.55 -9.29 -30.54
CA TYR A 182 -13.76 -10.65 -30.07
C TYR A 182 -14.65 -10.63 -28.82
N LYS A 183 -15.80 -11.31 -28.89
CA LYS A 183 -16.72 -11.44 -27.76
C LYS A 183 -16.39 -12.71 -26.96
N LEU A 184 -16.35 -12.57 -25.63
CA LEU A 184 -16.15 -13.64 -24.67
C LEU A 184 -17.54 -14.14 -24.22
N THR A 185 -18.17 -15.00 -25.02
CA THR A 185 -19.57 -15.46 -24.81
C THR A 185 -19.73 -16.95 -24.56
N SER A 186 -18.65 -17.74 -24.46
CA SER A 186 -18.76 -19.18 -24.22
C SER A 186 -18.98 -19.49 -22.73
N ALA A 187 -19.87 -20.44 -22.45
CA ALA A 187 -20.17 -20.92 -21.09
C ALA A 187 -18.92 -21.48 -20.37
N ASP A 188 -17.90 -21.92 -21.12
CA ASP A 188 -16.69 -22.53 -20.59
C ASP A 188 -15.62 -21.51 -20.14
N LEU A 189 -15.85 -20.19 -20.26
CA LEU A 189 -14.88 -19.17 -19.84
C LEU A 189 -15.06 -18.81 -18.36
N SER A 190 -13.96 -18.66 -17.63
CA SER A 190 -14.03 -18.15 -16.26
C SER A 190 -14.55 -16.70 -16.24
N PRO A 191 -15.50 -16.36 -15.35
CA PRO A 191 -15.95 -14.98 -15.19
C PRO A 191 -14.86 -14.05 -14.59
N ASN A 192 -13.74 -14.62 -14.13
CA ASN A 192 -12.67 -13.89 -13.43
C ASN A 192 -11.44 -13.59 -14.31
N LEU A 193 -11.58 -13.62 -15.65
CA LEU A 193 -10.54 -13.22 -16.61
C LEU A 193 -10.25 -11.71 -16.52
N THR A 194 -9.48 -11.33 -15.51
CA THR A 194 -9.33 -9.95 -15.04
C THR A 194 -7.89 -9.46 -15.08
N ALA A 195 -6.93 -10.32 -15.44
CA ALA A 195 -5.55 -9.92 -15.68
C ALA A 195 -5.23 -9.93 -17.18
N LEU A 196 -4.43 -8.94 -17.62
CA LEU A 196 -4.09 -8.69 -19.02
C LEU A 196 -2.57 -8.58 -19.16
N ILE A 197 -2.01 -9.32 -20.12
CA ILE A 197 -0.69 -9.07 -20.71
C ILE A 197 -0.90 -8.74 -22.18
N THR A 198 -0.37 -7.60 -22.63
CA THR A 198 -0.29 -7.27 -24.06
C THR A 198 1.13 -6.83 -24.39
N LYS A 199 1.72 -7.43 -25.43
CA LYS A 199 3.00 -7.00 -26.02
C LYS A 199 2.76 -6.64 -27.49
N GLY A 200 3.28 -5.50 -27.91
CA GLY A 200 3.14 -5.04 -29.29
C GLY A 200 4.26 -4.09 -29.70
N VAL A 201 4.42 -3.93 -31.02
CA VAL A 201 5.42 -3.04 -31.61
C VAL A 201 4.82 -2.19 -32.71
N ASN A 202 5.33 -0.97 -32.86
CA ASN A 202 5.00 -0.02 -33.92
C ASN A 202 3.49 0.24 -34.08
N TRP A 203 2.76 0.38 -32.97
CA TRP A 203 1.32 0.70 -33.01
C TRP A 203 1.12 2.09 -33.63
N PRO A 204 0.36 2.23 -34.73
CA PRO A 204 0.08 3.54 -35.31
C PRO A 204 -0.62 4.46 -34.29
N ARG A 205 -0.40 5.77 -34.40
CA ARG A 205 -1.15 6.76 -33.62
C ARG A 205 -2.67 6.55 -33.83
N GLU A 206 -3.45 6.81 -32.78
CA GLU A 206 -4.88 6.51 -32.68
C GLU A 206 -5.26 5.02 -32.61
N THR A 207 -4.30 4.08 -32.57
CA THR A 207 -4.60 2.69 -32.24
C THR A 207 -5.16 2.58 -30.82
N ARG A 208 -6.22 1.80 -30.65
CA ARG A 208 -6.86 1.57 -29.34
C ARG A 208 -7.10 0.08 -29.10
N LEU A 209 -6.58 -0.44 -27.99
CA LEU A 209 -7.02 -1.70 -27.40
C LEU A 209 -8.15 -1.40 -26.41
N ILE A 210 -9.33 -1.97 -26.63
CA ILE A 210 -10.55 -1.68 -25.90
C ILE A 210 -11.03 -2.95 -25.21
N ILE A 211 -11.17 -2.89 -23.88
CA ILE A 211 -11.73 -3.95 -23.06
C ILE A 211 -13.18 -3.60 -22.75
N ASN A 212 -14.12 -4.42 -23.21
CA ASN A 212 -15.55 -4.26 -22.94
C ASN A 212 -15.92 -5.08 -21.70
N ALA A 213 -16.62 -4.49 -20.73
CA ALA A 213 -16.97 -5.13 -19.48
C ALA A 213 -18.37 -4.75 -18.96
N SER A 214 -18.91 -5.60 -18.08
CA SER A 214 -20.18 -5.42 -17.36
C SER A 214 -19.91 -5.34 -15.86
N LEU A 215 -20.54 -4.37 -15.18
CA LEU A 215 -20.41 -4.20 -13.72
C LEU A 215 -21.68 -4.73 -13.01
N PRO A 216 -21.61 -5.80 -12.20
CA PRO A 216 -22.80 -6.57 -11.77
C PRO A 216 -23.82 -5.84 -10.86
N ARG A 217 -23.43 -4.75 -10.19
CA ARG A 217 -24.28 -4.03 -9.20
C ARG A 217 -24.04 -2.51 -9.16
N SER A 218 -23.35 -1.96 -10.16
CA SER A 218 -23.16 -0.52 -10.25
C SER A 218 -24.37 0.12 -10.95
N SER A 219 -24.64 1.40 -10.68
CA SER A 219 -25.51 2.22 -11.55
C SER A 219 -24.98 2.26 -12.99
N TRP A 220 -23.69 1.94 -13.17
CA TRP A 220 -23.02 1.82 -14.44
C TRP A 220 -23.07 0.36 -14.89
N LYS A 221 -23.82 0.05 -15.95
CA LYS A 221 -23.98 -1.33 -16.42
C LYS A 221 -22.90 -1.70 -17.43
N ARG A 222 -22.54 -0.77 -18.31
CA ARG A 222 -21.57 -0.96 -19.40
C ARG A 222 -20.31 -0.15 -19.15
N ALA A 223 -19.17 -0.83 -19.13
CA ALA A 223 -17.87 -0.21 -18.90
C ALA A 223 -16.86 -0.55 -20.00
N GLN A 224 -15.96 0.38 -20.29
CA GLN A 224 -14.85 0.19 -21.22
C GLN A 224 -13.53 0.69 -20.63
N ILE A 225 -12.44 -0.03 -20.91
CA ILE A 225 -11.06 0.44 -20.71
C ILE A 225 -10.41 0.56 -22.08
N HIS A 226 -9.88 1.73 -22.41
CA HIS A 226 -9.12 1.98 -23.61
C HIS A 226 -7.65 2.16 -23.24
N PHE A 227 -6.78 1.36 -23.84
CA PHE A 227 -5.35 1.62 -23.91
C PHE A 227 -5.09 2.26 -25.27
N ALA A 228 -4.92 3.58 -25.28
CA ALA A 228 -4.92 4.37 -26.50
C ALA A 228 -3.53 4.92 -26.81
N CYS A 229 -3.06 4.66 -28.03
CA CYS A 229 -1.91 5.32 -28.64
C CYS A 229 -2.26 6.74 -29.11
N SER A 230 -2.80 7.54 -28.18
CA SER A 230 -3.39 8.86 -28.43
C SER A 230 -3.39 9.64 -27.12
N ASP A 231 -3.40 10.96 -27.23
CA ASP A 231 -3.55 11.89 -26.11
C ASP A 231 -5.01 12.36 -25.95
N THR A 232 -5.94 11.74 -26.70
CA THR A 232 -7.35 12.14 -26.73
C THR A 232 -8.27 11.09 -26.10
N PHE A 233 -9.29 11.56 -25.38
CA PHE A 233 -10.34 10.69 -24.83
C PHE A 233 -11.16 9.99 -25.94
N GLY A 234 -11.21 10.58 -27.14
CA GLY A 234 -12.13 10.19 -28.21
C GLY A 234 -13.57 10.61 -27.88
N GLU A 235 -14.56 9.91 -28.45
CA GLU A 235 -15.98 10.22 -28.23
C GLU A 235 -16.41 10.08 -26.75
N GLY A 236 -17.23 11.01 -26.28
CA GLY A 236 -17.79 11.02 -24.92
C GLY A 236 -17.46 12.28 -24.13
N ASN A 237 -17.88 12.31 -22.87
CA ASN A 237 -17.66 13.41 -21.94
C ASN A 237 -16.68 12.98 -20.83
N ILE A 238 -15.75 13.86 -20.48
CA ILE A 238 -14.77 13.64 -19.41
C ILE A 238 -15.33 14.16 -18.09
N VAL A 239 -15.26 13.34 -17.04
CA VAL A 239 -15.60 13.71 -15.66
C VAL A 239 -14.36 14.22 -14.93
N THR A 240 -13.25 13.50 -15.06
CA THR A 240 -11.95 13.86 -14.46
C THR A 240 -10.81 13.25 -15.28
N ASN A 241 -9.65 13.90 -15.31
CA ASN A 241 -8.47 13.42 -15.99
C ASN A 241 -7.19 13.83 -15.25
N ASN A 242 -6.09 13.17 -15.59
CA ASN A 242 -4.74 13.54 -15.18
C ASN A 242 -3.75 13.13 -16.29
N ASN A 243 -2.46 13.15 -15.97
CA ASN A 243 -1.38 12.84 -16.93
C ASN A 243 -1.31 11.36 -17.36
N TYR A 244 -2.05 10.47 -16.71
CA TYR A 244 -1.98 9.02 -16.91
C TYR A 244 -3.27 8.45 -17.52
N TRP A 245 -4.43 8.99 -17.14
CA TRP A 245 -5.73 8.55 -17.64
C TRP A 245 -6.78 9.66 -17.67
N ALA A 246 -7.88 9.38 -18.37
CA ALA A 246 -9.11 10.16 -18.31
C ALA A 246 -10.31 9.25 -18.06
N LEU A 247 -11.23 9.72 -17.24
CA LEU A 247 -12.41 9.01 -16.81
C LEU A 247 -13.66 9.77 -17.24
N GLY A 248 -14.64 9.06 -17.80
CA GLY A 248 -15.83 9.68 -18.34
C GLY A 248 -16.89 8.68 -18.78
N TYR A 249 -17.76 9.10 -19.69
CA TYR A 249 -18.87 8.31 -20.23
C TYR A 249 -19.18 8.69 -21.68
N SER A 250 -19.93 7.85 -22.40
CA SER A 250 -20.44 8.13 -23.74
C SER A 250 -21.91 7.70 -23.87
N GLN A 251 -22.55 7.94 -25.02
CA GLN A 251 -23.96 7.57 -25.23
C GLN A 251 -24.25 6.07 -24.99
N SER A 252 -23.26 5.20 -25.22
CA SER A 252 -23.39 3.74 -25.13
C SER A 252 -22.55 3.10 -24.03
N VAL A 253 -21.83 3.89 -23.24
CA VAL A 253 -20.89 3.40 -22.22
C VAL A 253 -21.03 4.25 -20.96
N ASP A 254 -21.43 3.61 -19.86
CA ASP A 254 -21.73 4.29 -18.59
C ASP A 254 -20.43 4.65 -17.84
N LEU A 255 -19.36 3.85 -18.01
CA LEU A 255 -18.01 4.15 -17.54
C LEU A 255 -16.97 3.90 -18.62
N LYS A 256 -16.26 4.95 -19.02
CA LYS A 256 -15.15 4.87 -19.97
C LYS A 256 -13.87 5.33 -19.28
N VAL A 257 -12.91 4.41 -19.18
CA VAL A 257 -11.54 4.65 -18.69
C VAL A 257 -10.62 4.70 -19.90
N VAL A 258 -9.83 5.76 -20.07
CA VAL A 258 -8.87 5.89 -21.16
C VAL A 258 -7.49 6.12 -20.58
N PHE A 259 -6.56 5.19 -20.79
CA PHE A 259 -5.15 5.38 -20.54
C PHE A 259 -4.45 5.91 -21.79
N PHE A 260 -3.52 6.84 -21.58
CA PHE A 260 -2.75 7.46 -22.66
C PHE A 260 -1.39 6.77 -22.77
N GLN A 261 -1.22 5.95 -23.81
CA GLN A 261 0.05 5.32 -24.15
C GLN A 261 0.83 6.28 -25.06
N LYS A 262 1.92 6.87 -24.54
CA LYS A 262 2.71 7.86 -25.27
C LYS A 262 3.72 7.20 -26.21
N ASP A 263 4.51 6.25 -25.69
CA ASP A 263 5.35 5.40 -26.53
C ASP A 263 4.55 4.25 -27.16
N CYS A 264 4.36 4.34 -28.47
CA CYS A 264 3.66 3.34 -29.27
C CYS A 264 4.60 2.45 -30.09
N GLN A 265 5.91 2.68 -30.03
CA GLN A 265 6.90 1.86 -30.72
C GLN A 265 7.08 0.53 -30.00
N LYS A 266 7.07 0.54 -28.66
CA LYS A 266 7.14 -0.66 -27.82
C LYS A 266 6.03 -0.61 -26.77
N VAL A 267 5.00 -1.42 -26.96
CA VAL A 267 3.83 -1.48 -26.07
C VAL A 267 3.93 -2.71 -25.19
N LEU A 268 4.01 -2.49 -23.87
CA LEU A 268 3.86 -3.53 -22.85
C LEU A 268 2.77 -3.07 -21.88
N ILE A 269 1.60 -3.72 -21.93
CA ILE A 269 0.49 -3.41 -21.03
C ILE A 269 0.30 -4.59 -20.08
N LEU A 270 0.51 -4.32 -18.79
CA LEU A 270 0.22 -5.25 -17.71
C LEU A 270 -0.88 -4.64 -16.86
N GLN A 271 -2.05 -5.25 -16.77
CA GLN A 271 -3.19 -4.66 -16.05
C GLN A 271 -4.03 -5.67 -15.29
N ASN A 272 -4.48 -5.25 -14.11
CA ASN A 272 -5.51 -5.90 -13.33
C ASN A 272 -6.81 -5.10 -13.53
N LEU A 273 -7.65 -5.57 -14.44
CA LEU A 273 -8.83 -4.86 -14.93
C LEU A 273 -9.85 -4.59 -13.81
N ASP A 274 -9.98 -5.52 -12.85
CA ASP A 274 -10.79 -5.29 -11.65
C ASP A 274 -10.30 -4.07 -10.86
N MET A 275 -8.98 -3.94 -10.71
CA MET A 275 -8.40 -2.82 -9.98
C MET A 275 -8.55 -1.51 -10.75
N VAL A 276 -8.38 -1.53 -12.08
CA VAL A 276 -8.60 -0.36 -12.94
C VAL A 276 -10.00 0.21 -12.71
N PHE A 277 -11.04 -0.64 -12.76
CA PHE A 277 -12.42 -0.18 -12.53
C PHE A 277 -12.64 0.33 -11.11
N LYS A 278 -12.16 -0.39 -10.08
CA LYS A 278 -12.26 0.03 -8.68
C LYS A 278 -11.63 1.42 -8.47
N LYS A 279 -10.43 1.63 -8.99
CA LYS A 279 -9.71 2.91 -8.86
C LYS A 279 -10.38 4.05 -9.64
N ALA A 280 -10.94 3.75 -10.82
CA ALA A 280 -11.67 4.73 -11.62
C ALA A 280 -12.94 5.21 -10.90
N ILE A 281 -13.73 4.29 -10.37
CA ILE A 281 -14.93 4.58 -9.59
C ILE A 281 -14.58 5.39 -8.33
N ASP A 282 -13.55 4.96 -7.59
CA ASP A 282 -13.06 5.69 -6.42
C ASP A 282 -12.67 7.14 -6.75
N SER A 283 -12.08 7.36 -7.92
CA SER A 283 -11.64 8.68 -8.35
C SER A 283 -12.82 9.57 -8.74
N ILE A 284 -13.81 9.04 -9.47
CA ILE A 284 -15.05 9.76 -9.80
C ILE A 284 -15.84 10.10 -8.52
N ASN A 285 -15.97 9.15 -7.60
CA ASN A 285 -16.68 9.34 -6.32
C ASN A 285 -16.05 10.45 -5.48
N ARG A 286 -14.72 10.58 -5.50
CA ARG A 286 -14.01 11.66 -4.80
C ARG A 286 -14.27 13.01 -5.46
N GLU A 287 -14.21 13.08 -6.78
CA GLU A 287 -14.46 14.30 -7.54
C GLU A 287 -15.89 14.82 -7.33
N ALA A 288 -16.87 13.92 -7.34
CA ALA A 288 -18.28 14.25 -7.10
C ALA A 288 -18.51 14.84 -5.69
N LYS A 289 -17.84 14.30 -4.66
CA LYS A 289 -17.89 14.82 -3.29
C LYS A 289 -17.30 16.23 -3.18
N VAL A 290 -16.21 16.50 -3.88
CA VAL A 290 -15.53 17.82 -3.84
C VAL A 290 -16.37 18.90 -4.52
N LYS A 291 -16.99 18.58 -5.66
CA LYS A 291 -17.71 19.57 -6.45
C LYS A 291 -19.11 19.92 -5.92
N SER A 292 -19.69 19.19 -4.96
CA SER A 292 -21.06 19.40 -4.46
C SER A 292 -22.14 19.43 -5.57
N ILE A 293 -21.85 18.92 -6.77
CA ILE A 293 -22.72 18.96 -7.95
C ILE A 293 -23.69 17.77 -8.01
N PHE A 294 -23.49 16.73 -7.19
CA PHE A 294 -24.35 15.55 -7.16
C PHE A 294 -24.85 15.26 -5.74
N SER A 295 -26.17 15.13 -5.60
CA SER A 295 -26.76 14.44 -4.45
C SER A 295 -26.17 13.03 -4.38
N SER A 296 -25.88 12.58 -3.17
CA SER A 296 -25.18 11.33 -2.84
C SER A 296 -25.91 10.04 -3.27
N SER A 297 -26.88 10.10 -4.17
CA SER A 297 -27.77 8.99 -4.55
C SER A 297 -27.40 8.30 -5.88
N LEU A 298 -26.45 8.80 -6.68
CA LEU A 298 -26.14 8.25 -8.00
C LEU A 298 -25.12 7.08 -7.99
N LEU A 299 -24.38 6.89 -6.90
CA LEU A 299 -23.19 6.03 -6.87
C LEU A 299 -23.33 5.01 -5.75
N GLY A 300 -23.72 3.78 -6.10
CA GLY A 300 -23.75 2.65 -5.17
C GLY A 300 -22.38 2.43 -4.53
N SER A 301 -22.39 2.11 -3.24
CA SER A 301 -21.20 1.77 -2.46
C SER A 301 -20.50 0.55 -3.05
N GLU A 302 -19.18 0.67 -3.24
CA GLU A 302 -18.18 -0.38 -3.47
C GLU A 302 -18.58 -1.55 -4.39
N ILE A 303 -17.85 -1.71 -5.51
CA ILE A 303 -17.93 -2.92 -6.32
C ILE A 303 -17.36 -4.10 -5.51
N ASN A 304 -18.26 -4.82 -4.84
CA ASN A 304 -17.95 -6.04 -4.09
C ASN A 304 -18.01 -7.30 -4.97
N ASN A 305 -18.64 -7.23 -6.14
CA ASN A 305 -18.70 -8.34 -7.10
C ASN A 305 -17.67 -8.17 -8.22
N PRO A 306 -17.03 -9.25 -8.72
CA PRO A 306 -16.00 -9.17 -9.75
C PRO A 306 -16.55 -8.60 -11.07
N THR A 307 -15.71 -7.85 -11.77
CA THR A 307 -16.07 -7.29 -13.08
C THR A 307 -16.06 -8.41 -14.12
N VAL A 308 -17.06 -8.45 -15.00
CA VAL A 308 -17.11 -9.46 -16.07
C VAL A 308 -16.60 -8.83 -17.37
N VAL A 309 -15.53 -9.37 -17.93
CA VAL A 309 -15.00 -8.95 -19.23
C VAL A 309 -15.79 -9.63 -20.34
N ASN A 310 -16.51 -8.83 -21.14
CA ASN A 310 -17.42 -9.30 -22.19
C ASN A 310 -16.72 -9.48 -23.54
N GLY A 311 -15.58 -8.81 -23.76
CA GLY A 311 -14.87 -8.89 -25.03
C GLY A 311 -13.70 -7.91 -25.13
N VAL A 312 -12.90 -8.12 -26.17
CA VAL A 312 -11.75 -7.30 -26.52
C VAL A 312 -11.90 -6.79 -27.93
N GLU A 313 -11.66 -5.50 -28.15
CA GLU A 313 -11.68 -4.87 -29.45
C GLU A 313 -10.32 -4.20 -29.70
N LEU A 314 -9.82 -4.32 -30.93
CA LEU A 314 -8.65 -3.61 -31.40
C LEU A 314 -9.06 -2.73 -32.57
N ARG A 315 -8.81 -1.43 -32.43
CA ARG A 315 -9.19 -0.42 -33.41
C ARG A 315 -7.93 0.26 -33.94
N TYR A 316 -7.77 0.25 -35.26
CA TYR A 316 -6.70 0.97 -35.96
C TYR A 316 -7.24 2.26 -36.60
N PRO A 317 -6.37 3.25 -36.87
CA PRO A 317 -6.77 4.45 -37.62
C PRO A 317 -7.27 4.11 -39.04
N GLN A 318 -8.13 4.97 -39.58
CA GLN A 318 -8.55 4.94 -40.98
C GLN A 318 -7.35 5.30 -41.87
N ARG A 319 -7.10 4.54 -42.95
CA ARG A 319 -5.94 4.73 -43.84
C ARG A 319 -6.07 6.01 -44.67
N ASN A 320 -5.09 6.90 -44.57
CA ASN A 320 -4.76 7.86 -45.63
C ASN A 320 -3.43 7.43 -46.26
N SER A 321 -3.47 6.86 -47.47
CA SER A 321 -2.29 6.51 -48.31
C SER A 321 -1.23 5.53 -47.74
N GLY A 322 -1.44 4.23 -47.97
CA GLY A 322 -0.46 3.25 -48.48
C GLY A 322 0.93 2.98 -47.88
N ARG A 323 1.47 3.74 -46.92
CA ARG A 323 2.88 3.57 -46.46
C ARG A 323 3.12 3.30 -44.97
N ASP A 324 2.10 3.35 -44.12
CA ASP A 324 2.31 3.09 -42.69
C ASP A 324 2.41 1.59 -42.41
N GLU A 325 3.53 1.16 -41.83
CA GLU A 325 3.71 -0.19 -41.32
C GLU A 325 2.64 -0.51 -40.27
N LEU A 326 2.04 -1.69 -40.39
CA LEU A 326 1.01 -2.14 -39.45
C LEU A 326 1.69 -2.61 -38.17
N GLY A 327 1.36 -1.95 -37.05
CA GLY A 327 1.81 -2.39 -35.73
C GLY A 327 1.42 -3.83 -35.44
N VAL A 328 2.34 -4.58 -34.84
CA VAL A 328 2.19 -6.01 -34.61
C VAL A 328 1.78 -6.27 -33.16
N ILE A 329 0.76 -7.10 -32.96
CA ILE A 329 0.49 -7.70 -31.65
C ILE A 329 1.34 -8.96 -31.52
N GLN A 330 2.29 -8.91 -30.60
CA GLN A 330 3.18 -10.02 -30.29
C GLN A 330 2.55 -10.96 -29.27
N GLU A 331 1.76 -10.41 -28.34
CA GLU A 331 1.08 -11.16 -27.28
C GLU A 331 -0.18 -10.42 -26.84
N LEU A 332 -1.27 -11.17 -26.59
CA LEU A 332 -2.50 -10.64 -26.00
C LEU A 332 -3.19 -11.75 -25.22
N LEU A 333 -2.95 -11.76 -23.90
CA LEU A 333 -3.42 -12.80 -22.98
C LEU A 333 -4.39 -12.19 -21.96
N LEU A 334 -5.57 -12.79 -21.84
CA LEU A 334 -6.47 -12.60 -20.71
C LEU A 334 -6.45 -13.84 -19.83
N PHE A 335 -6.32 -13.66 -18.52
CA PHE A 335 -6.21 -14.78 -17.60
C PHE A 335 -6.78 -14.47 -16.22
N VAL A 336 -7.04 -15.54 -15.46
CA VAL A 336 -7.43 -15.45 -14.06
C VAL A 336 -6.18 -15.17 -13.22
N PRO A 337 -6.13 -14.11 -12.39
CA PRO A 337 -5.01 -13.90 -11.49
C PRO A 337 -5.05 -14.89 -10.31
N ILE A 338 -3.91 -15.49 -9.98
CA ILE A 338 -3.72 -16.28 -8.75
C ILE A 338 -3.55 -15.30 -7.58
N ARG A 339 -4.52 -15.21 -6.67
CA ARG A 339 -4.57 -14.12 -5.67
C ARG A 339 -4.08 -14.54 -4.29
N ASN A 340 -4.12 -15.83 -3.97
CA ASN A 340 -3.86 -16.33 -2.63
C ASN A 340 -2.77 -17.41 -2.62
N GLU A 341 -2.31 -17.78 -1.43
CA GLU A 341 -1.36 -18.89 -1.17
C GLU A 341 -2.01 -20.28 -1.30
N ARG A 342 -3.10 -20.42 -2.05
CA ARG A 342 -3.81 -21.69 -2.21
C ARG A 342 -3.43 -22.30 -3.55
N MET A 343 -2.59 -23.34 -3.53
CA MET A 343 -2.19 -24.07 -4.75
C MET A 343 -3.39 -24.65 -5.51
N GLU A 344 -4.52 -24.87 -4.83
CA GLU A 344 -5.81 -25.28 -5.41
C GLU A 344 -6.35 -24.27 -6.44
N GLU A 345 -5.89 -23.02 -6.43
CA GLU A 345 -6.23 -21.99 -7.43
C GLU A 345 -5.48 -22.19 -8.78
N VAL A 346 -4.53 -23.14 -8.87
CA VAL A 346 -3.70 -23.36 -10.06
C VAL A 346 -4.33 -24.38 -11.02
N GLY A 347 -5.09 -23.86 -11.97
CA GLY A 347 -5.83 -24.69 -12.95
C GLY A 347 -5.06 -25.43 -14.02
N SER A 348 -3.84 -25.00 -14.37
CA SER A 348 -3.00 -25.67 -15.38
C SER A 348 -1.57 -25.12 -15.36
N VAL A 349 -0.64 -25.81 -16.04
CA VAL A 349 0.73 -25.33 -16.28
C VAL A 349 0.73 -23.96 -16.97
N ARG A 350 -0.08 -23.80 -18.03
CA ARG A 350 -0.16 -22.53 -18.77
C ARG A 350 -0.67 -21.38 -17.89
N HIS A 351 -1.63 -21.66 -17.01
CA HIS A 351 -2.15 -20.67 -16.05
C HIS A 351 -1.09 -20.22 -15.05
N LEU A 352 -0.28 -21.16 -14.55
CA LEU A 352 0.85 -20.85 -13.67
C LEU A 352 1.89 -20.00 -14.39
N LEU A 353 2.35 -20.42 -15.57
CA LEU A 353 3.38 -19.72 -16.35
C LEU A 353 2.99 -18.26 -16.66
N VAL A 354 1.76 -18.01 -17.08
CA VAL A 354 1.29 -16.64 -17.39
C VAL A 354 1.23 -15.77 -16.12
N ASN A 355 0.81 -16.32 -14.98
CA ASN A 355 0.83 -15.58 -13.71
C ASN A 355 2.26 -15.31 -13.21
N THR A 356 3.17 -16.26 -13.40
CA THR A 356 4.59 -16.10 -13.07
C THR A 356 5.22 -15.01 -13.92
N GLU A 357 4.95 -15.00 -15.22
CA GLU A 357 5.43 -13.97 -16.15
C GLU A 357 4.87 -12.59 -15.79
N PHE A 358 3.57 -12.49 -15.51
CA PHE A 358 2.96 -11.23 -15.06
C PHE A 358 3.66 -10.69 -13.81
N ALA A 359 3.94 -11.55 -12.82
CA ALA A 359 4.62 -11.15 -11.61
C ALA A 359 6.08 -10.74 -11.88
N ARG A 360 6.79 -11.49 -12.73
CA ARG A 360 8.16 -11.17 -13.14
C ARG A 360 8.23 -9.79 -13.81
N GLU A 361 7.37 -9.52 -14.79
CA GLU A 361 7.37 -8.27 -15.54
C GLU A 361 7.03 -7.06 -14.65
N ARG A 362 6.11 -7.21 -13.69
CA ARG A 362 5.81 -6.16 -12.70
C ARG A 362 6.99 -5.85 -11.79
N PHE A 363 7.68 -6.89 -11.33
CA PHE A 363 8.89 -6.79 -10.54
C PHE A 363 10.02 -6.10 -11.33
N MET A 364 10.24 -6.51 -12.58
CA MET A 364 11.27 -5.95 -13.45
C MET A 364 10.99 -4.49 -13.79
N ALA A 365 9.76 -4.14 -14.18
CA ALA A 365 9.39 -2.76 -14.48
C ALA A 365 9.68 -1.80 -13.31
N SER A 366 9.41 -2.22 -12.06
CA SER A 366 9.73 -1.43 -10.87
C SER A 366 11.23 -1.28 -10.63
N SER A 367 12.00 -2.34 -10.93
CA SER A 367 13.45 -2.36 -10.76
C SER A 367 14.15 -1.50 -11.81
N GLU A 368 13.74 -1.60 -13.07
CA GLU A 368 14.22 -0.78 -14.18
C GLU A 368 13.89 0.70 -13.97
N TRP A 369 12.68 0.99 -13.48
CA TRP A 369 12.30 2.37 -13.13
C TRP A 369 13.25 2.98 -12.11
N LEU A 370 13.64 2.25 -11.07
CA LEU A 370 14.59 2.73 -10.07
C LEU A 370 15.97 3.02 -10.69
N VAL A 371 16.46 2.16 -11.59
CA VAL A 371 17.74 2.41 -12.27
C VAL A 371 17.66 3.66 -13.15
N GLN A 372 16.58 3.82 -13.92
CA GLN A 372 16.40 4.94 -14.86
C GLN A 372 16.14 6.28 -14.17
N ASN A 373 15.55 6.27 -12.97
CA ASN A 373 15.14 7.48 -12.23
C ASN A 373 16.01 7.75 -10.99
N GLN A 374 17.18 7.09 -10.88
CA GLN A 374 18.16 7.42 -9.85
C GLN A 374 18.91 8.70 -10.24
N ALA A 375 18.90 9.70 -9.35
CA ALA A 375 19.64 10.93 -9.56
C ALA A 375 21.16 10.70 -9.59
N GLN A 376 21.93 11.68 -10.07
CA GLN A 376 23.40 11.58 -10.16
C GLN A 376 24.04 11.30 -8.79
N ASP A 377 23.48 11.90 -7.74
CA ASP A 377 23.92 11.75 -6.35
C ASP A 377 23.53 10.40 -5.70
N GLY A 378 22.86 9.50 -6.45
CA GLY A 378 22.45 8.17 -6.00
C GLY A 378 21.07 8.10 -5.33
N SER A 379 20.41 9.24 -5.12
CA SER A 379 19.11 9.28 -4.46
C SER A 379 17.92 9.10 -5.41
N TRP A 380 16.80 8.61 -4.88
CA TRP A 380 15.50 8.66 -5.56
C TRP A 380 14.67 9.83 -5.02
N ARG A 381 14.31 10.73 -5.93
CA ARG A 381 13.70 12.02 -5.61
C ARG A 381 12.17 11.93 -5.62
N VAL A 382 11.53 12.58 -4.66
CA VAL A 382 10.07 12.66 -4.55
C VAL A 382 9.60 13.99 -5.14
N PRO A 383 8.80 13.98 -6.24
CA PRO A 383 8.51 15.20 -7.00
C PRO A 383 7.40 16.07 -6.39
N VAL A 384 7.01 15.84 -5.14
CA VAL A 384 5.88 16.53 -4.50
C VAL A 384 6.25 17.06 -3.12
N LYS A 385 5.61 18.17 -2.74
CA LYS A 385 5.75 18.78 -1.41
C LYS A 385 5.12 17.88 -0.34
N HIS A 386 5.78 17.74 0.81
CA HIS A 386 5.21 17.06 1.97
C HIS A 386 5.21 17.98 3.20
N VAL A 387 4.06 18.16 3.85
CA VAL A 387 3.87 19.16 4.92
C VAL A 387 3.72 18.47 6.27
N PHE A 388 4.54 18.88 7.25
CA PHE A 388 4.46 18.42 8.64
C PHE A 388 3.74 19.44 9.52
N THR A 389 4.16 20.70 9.43
CA THR A 389 3.56 21.86 10.09
C THR A 389 3.46 23.01 9.08
N ARG A 390 2.99 24.19 9.50
CA ARG A 390 2.99 25.38 8.64
C ARG A 390 4.40 25.73 8.16
N ASP A 391 5.38 25.61 9.06
CA ASP A 391 6.76 26.07 8.85
C ASP A 391 7.73 24.92 8.56
N ILE A 392 7.34 23.67 8.84
CA ILE A 392 8.15 22.47 8.58
C ILE A 392 7.52 21.69 7.43
N TYR A 393 8.19 21.67 6.29
CA TYR A 393 7.80 20.93 5.10
C TYR A 393 9.01 20.55 4.26
N LEU A 394 8.82 19.58 3.37
CA LEU A 394 9.79 19.14 2.37
C LEU A 394 9.37 19.69 1.01
N ASN A 395 10.26 20.40 0.34
CA ASN A 395 10.06 20.83 -1.04
C ASN A 395 10.21 19.67 -2.01
N PRO A 396 9.50 19.68 -3.17
CA PRO A 396 9.73 18.70 -4.24
C PRO A 396 11.22 18.50 -4.52
N GLY A 397 11.65 17.25 -4.70
CA GLY A 397 13.07 16.90 -4.83
C GLY A 397 13.69 16.31 -3.56
N TRP A 398 12.95 16.15 -2.47
CA TRP A 398 13.43 15.46 -1.27
C TRP A 398 13.59 13.93 -1.51
N CYS A 399 14.45 13.26 -0.73
CA CYS A 399 14.62 11.80 -0.75
C CYS A 399 14.34 11.18 0.63
N SER A 400 14.29 9.86 0.73
CA SER A 400 13.88 9.14 1.95
C SER A 400 14.78 7.96 2.26
N ALA A 401 15.22 7.79 3.52
CA ALA A 401 15.98 6.61 3.93
C ALA A 401 15.21 5.31 3.67
N MET A 402 13.89 5.32 3.90
CA MET A 402 13.03 4.18 3.61
C MET A 402 12.97 3.92 2.10
N GLY A 403 12.89 4.97 1.28
CA GLY A 403 12.94 4.84 -0.18
C GLY A 403 14.25 4.27 -0.66
N GLN A 404 15.37 4.76 -0.12
CA GLN A 404 16.69 4.24 -0.42
C GLN A 404 16.81 2.75 -0.04
N GLY A 405 16.46 2.39 1.20
CA GLY A 405 16.56 1.00 1.67
C GLY A 405 15.68 0.02 0.90
N GLN A 406 14.40 0.36 0.67
CA GLN A 406 13.52 -0.52 -0.11
C GLN A 406 13.94 -0.62 -1.58
N GLY A 407 14.45 0.47 -2.16
CA GLY A 407 15.03 0.47 -3.50
C GLY A 407 16.24 -0.46 -3.59
N ILE A 408 17.16 -0.38 -2.62
CA ILE A 408 18.32 -1.28 -2.52
C ILE A 408 17.88 -2.75 -2.43
N SER A 409 16.95 -3.07 -1.53
CA SER A 409 16.40 -4.44 -1.39
C SER A 409 15.83 -4.98 -2.70
N LEU A 410 15.15 -4.13 -3.48
CA LEU A 410 14.57 -4.52 -4.77
C LEU A 410 15.66 -4.76 -5.82
N LEU A 411 16.63 -3.85 -5.91
CA LEU A 411 17.73 -3.92 -6.88
C LEU A 411 18.68 -5.10 -6.63
N VAL A 412 18.96 -5.44 -5.37
CA VAL A 412 19.73 -6.64 -5.02
C VAL A 412 19.05 -7.90 -5.58
N ARG A 413 17.73 -8.00 -5.43
CA ARG A 413 16.93 -9.10 -5.98
C ARG A 413 16.88 -9.11 -7.51
N ALA A 414 16.77 -7.94 -8.13
CA ALA A 414 16.84 -7.79 -9.60
C ALA A 414 18.19 -8.23 -10.16
N GLY A 415 19.29 -7.79 -9.55
CA GLY A 415 20.64 -8.22 -9.90
C GLY A 415 20.83 -9.73 -9.75
N HIS A 416 20.27 -10.33 -8.69
CA HIS A 416 20.34 -11.78 -8.49
C HIS A 416 19.55 -12.58 -9.54
N VAL A 417 18.34 -12.16 -9.89
CA VAL A 417 17.49 -12.86 -10.87
C VAL A 417 18.00 -12.74 -12.30
N THR A 418 18.57 -11.59 -12.65
CA THR A 418 18.99 -11.29 -14.04
C THR A 418 20.46 -11.58 -14.31
N GLY A 419 21.33 -11.50 -13.28
CA GLY A 419 22.78 -11.47 -13.44
C GLY A 419 23.31 -10.13 -13.95
N GLU A 420 22.46 -9.12 -14.13
CA GLU A 420 22.87 -7.80 -14.64
C GLU A 420 23.47 -6.93 -13.53
N LYS A 421 24.71 -6.47 -13.76
CA LYS A 421 25.46 -5.67 -12.79
C LYS A 421 24.87 -4.28 -12.55
N ASN A 422 24.13 -3.73 -13.50
CA ASN A 422 23.57 -2.37 -13.41
C ASN A 422 22.66 -2.19 -12.18
N PHE A 423 21.90 -3.22 -11.79
CA PHE A 423 21.08 -3.17 -10.59
C PHE A 423 21.92 -3.04 -9.31
N LEU A 424 23.01 -3.81 -9.19
CA LEU A 424 23.92 -3.74 -8.04
C LEU A 424 24.72 -2.43 -8.02
N VAL A 425 25.09 -1.90 -9.18
CA VAL A 425 25.72 -0.56 -9.29
C VAL A 425 24.77 0.52 -8.79
N ALA A 426 23.50 0.48 -9.21
CA ALA A 426 22.48 1.42 -8.72
C ALA A 426 22.23 1.27 -7.21
N ALA A 427 22.21 0.03 -6.70
CA ALA A 427 22.09 -0.23 -5.26
C ALA A 427 23.27 0.34 -4.45
N GLY A 428 24.51 0.18 -4.95
CA GLY A 428 25.70 0.76 -4.33
C GLY A 428 25.68 2.30 -4.31
N ARG A 429 25.29 2.93 -5.42
CA ARG A 429 25.13 4.40 -5.50
C ARG A 429 24.11 4.93 -4.50
N ALA A 430 23.08 4.16 -4.16
CA ALA A 430 22.05 4.57 -3.22
C ALA A 430 22.55 4.72 -1.76
N LEU A 431 23.71 4.13 -1.42
CA LEU A 431 24.34 4.26 -0.10
C LEU A 431 24.80 5.68 0.20
N GLU A 432 25.12 6.47 -0.82
CA GLU A 432 25.63 7.83 -0.69
C GLU A 432 24.72 8.74 0.15
N ALA A 433 23.41 8.61 0.00
CA ALA A 433 22.44 9.41 0.76
C ALA A 433 22.54 9.19 2.28
N PHE A 434 22.93 7.99 2.72
CA PHE A 434 23.08 7.64 4.14
C PHE A 434 24.31 8.27 4.81
N SER A 435 25.27 8.72 4.01
CA SER A 435 26.47 9.41 4.52
C SER A 435 26.28 10.93 4.55
N ARG A 436 25.24 11.46 3.88
CA ARG A 436 24.98 12.90 3.76
C ARG A 436 23.97 13.37 4.79
N SER A 437 24.26 14.54 5.37
CA SER A 437 23.42 15.13 6.40
C SER A 437 22.10 15.66 5.83
N VAL A 438 21.01 15.57 6.60
CA VAL A 438 19.69 16.11 6.22
C VAL A 438 19.68 17.63 6.02
N GLN A 439 20.65 18.35 6.58
CA GLN A 439 20.81 19.80 6.37
C GLN A 439 21.19 20.14 4.92
N LEU A 440 21.96 19.26 4.24
CA LEU A 440 22.33 19.48 2.84
C LEU A 440 21.10 19.45 1.92
N SER A 441 20.15 18.57 2.21
CA SER A 441 18.89 18.44 1.47
C SER A 441 18.00 19.68 1.53
N GLN A 442 18.25 20.59 2.47
CA GLN A 442 17.54 21.87 2.58
C GLN A 442 18.29 23.01 1.87
N ALA A 443 19.57 22.82 1.56
CA ALA A 443 20.46 23.85 1.04
C ALA A 443 20.66 23.78 -0.49
N SER A 444 20.47 22.60 -1.10
CA SER A 444 20.63 22.40 -2.54
C SER A 444 19.63 21.37 -3.06
N ASP A 445 19.05 21.65 -4.23
CA ASP A 445 18.16 20.71 -4.92
C ASP A 445 18.94 19.54 -5.57
N ASP A 446 20.24 19.72 -5.82
CA ASP A 446 21.08 18.75 -6.55
C ASP A 446 21.58 17.60 -5.66
N VAL A 447 21.56 17.76 -4.34
CA VAL A 447 22.09 16.78 -3.39
C VAL A 447 21.06 16.44 -2.32
N CYS A 448 20.90 15.15 -2.02
CA CYS A 448 20.06 14.70 -0.93
C CYS A 448 20.84 13.82 0.06
N GLY A 449 20.65 14.14 1.34
CA GLY A 449 21.08 13.36 2.48
C GLY A 449 19.92 12.97 3.39
N VAL A 450 20.05 11.80 4.01
CA VAL A 450 19.07 11.24 4.94
C VAL A 450 19.63 11.05 6.35
N ARG A 451 20.91 11.38 6.60
CA ARG A 451 21.55 11.22 7.90
C ARG A 451 21.25 12.38 8.83
N ALA A 452 20.58 12.09 9.93
CA ALA A 452 20.48 12.96 11.09
C ALA A 452 21.33 12.41 12.23
N ASN A 453 21.56 13.24 13.25
CA ASN A 453 22.18 12.81 14.51
C ASN A 453 21.13 12.93 15.60
N PHE A 454 20.82 11.82 16.28
CA PHE A 454 19.79 11.80 17.31
C PHE A 454 20.13 12.79 18.42
N LEU A 455 19.26 13.79 18.61
CA LEU A 455 19.49 14.91 19.54
C LEU A 455 20.88 15.59 19.38
N GLY A 456 21.39 15.66 18.15
CA GLY A 456 22.68 16.27 17.85
C GLY A 456 23.91 15.42 18.19
N GLN A 457 23.74 14.19 18.69
CA GLN A 457 24.84 13.30 19.06
C GLN A 457 25.38 12.57 17.83
N SER A 458 26.63 12.86 17.45
CA SER A 458 27.27 12.27 16.26
C SER A 458 27.47 10.76 16.34
N THR A 459 27.47 10.20 17.56
CA THR A 459 27.56 8.76 17.84
C THR A 459 26.24 8.02 17.68
N LEU A 460 25.13 8.74 17.47
CA LEU A 460 23.79 8.18 17.29
C LEU A 460 23.21 8.58 15.91
N PRO A 461 23.79 8.10 14.80
CA PRO A 461 23.26 8.39 13.47
C PRO A 461 21.87 7.80 13.28
N TRP A 462 20.98 8.61 12.68
CA TRP A 462 19.63 8.21 12.32
C TRP A 462 19.39 8.43 10.83
N TYR A 463 18.72 7.50 10.17
CA TYR A 463 18.39 7.60 8.74
C TYR A 463 16.90 7.98 8.60
N GLU A 464 16.65 9.22 8.19
CA GLU A 464 15.32 9.80 8.19
C GLU A 464 14.44 9.29 7.04
N GLU A 465 13.24 8.77 7.37
CA GLU A 465 12.18 8.55 6.37
C GLU A 465 11.82 9.87 5.67
N TYR A 466 11.80 10.95 6.45
CA TYR A 466 11.51 12.30 5.99
C TYR A 466 12.62 13.22 6.51
N PRO A 467 13.53 13.70 5.65
CA PRO A 467 14.69 14.50 6.05
C PRO A 467 14.29 15.96 6.37
N VAL A 468 13.30 16.12 7.26
CA VAL A 468 12.86 17.42 7.77
C VAL A 468 13.81 17.93 8.84
N VAL A 469 13.90 19.25 8.96
CA VAL A 469 14.64 19.92 10.02
C VAL A 469 13.67 20.83 10.79
N PRO A 470 13.57 20.70 12.13
CA PRO A 470 14.19 19.69 12.99
C PRO A 470 13.72 18.25 12.68
N SER A 471 14.59 17.29 12.93
CA SER A 471 14.37 15.85 12.70
C SER A 471 13.09 15.30 13.33
N ALA A 472 12.47 14.34 12.64
CA ALA A 472 11.23 13.69 13.08
C ALA A 472 11.47 12.33 13.72
N PHE A 473 12.52 11.61 13.30
CA PHE A 473 12.88 10.28 13.78
C PHE A 473 11.73 9.26 13.63
N VAL A 474 11.30 8.98 12.40
CA VAL A 474 10.24 7.99 12.12
C VAL A 474 10.77 6.55 12.24
N LEU A 475 10.17 5.73 13.11
CA LEU A 475 10.71 4.41 13.47
C LEU A 475 10.68 3.42 12.30
N ASN A 476 9.51 3.23 11.67
CA ASN A 476 9.36 2.20 10.65
C ASN A 476 10.29 2.45 9.46
N GLY A 477 10.41 3.71 9.02
CA GLY A 477 11.22 4.05 7.86
C GLY A 477 12.72 3.87 8.13
N PHE A 478 13.16 4.17 9.35
CA PHE A 478 14.52 3.88 9.79
C PHE A 478 14.81 2.38 9.72
N ILE A 479 13.97 1.53 10.31
CA ILE A 479 14.20 0.07 10.28
C ILE A 479 14.12 -0.49 8.85
N TYR A 480 13.21 0.01 8.00
CA TYR A 480 13.18 -0.37 6.58
C TYR A 480 14.46 0.00 5.84
N SER A 481 15.09 1.12 6.21
CA SER A 481 16.38 1.51 5.65
C SER A 481 17.49 0.52 6.03
N LEU A 482 17.49 0.04 7.28
CA LEU A 482 18.43 -0.98 7.76
C LEU A 482 18.25 -2.33 7.04
N ILE A 483 17.02 -2.72 6.70
CA ILE A 483 16.77 -3.93 5.90
C ILE A 483 17.47 -3.85 4.53
N GLY A 484 17.42 -2.69 3.87
CA GLY A 484 18.11 -2.48 2.59
C GLY A 484 19.63 -2.56 2.71
N LEU A 485 20.19 -1.94 3.76
CA LEU A 485 21.63 -2.03 4.07
C LEU A 485 22.05 -3.48 4.36
N TYR A 486 21.24 -4.21 5.11
CA TYR A 486 21.43 -5.64 5.37
C TYR A 486 21.44 -6.44 4.07
N ASP A 487 20.46 -6.27 3.20
CA ASP A 487 20.38 -7.00 1.93
C ASP A 487 21.62 -6.80 1.08
N LEU A 488 22.07 -5.55 0.93
CA LEU A 488 23.27 -5.24 0.14
C LEU A 488 24.54 -5.77 0.80
N SER A 489 24.65 -5.73 2.14
CA SER A 489 25.81 -6.26 2.86
C SER A 489 25.96 -7.78 2.72
N LYS A 490 24.88 -8.50 2.40
CA LYS A 490 24.85 -9.96 2.23
C LYS A 490 25.05 -10.44 0.79
N VAL A 491 25.24 -9.54 -0.17
CA VAL A 491 25.48 -9.93 -1.57
C VAL A 491 26.89 -10.51 -1.71
N SER A 492 27.00 -11.77 -2.13
CA SER A 492 28.28 -12.43 -2.43
C SER A 492 28.87 -11.98 -3.77
N ASN A 493 30.18 -11.76 -3.81
CA ASN A 493 30.89 -11.32 -5.01
C ASN A 493 31.07 -12.45 -6.03
N VAL A 494 30.21 -12.48 -7.04
CA VAL A 494 30.54 -13.15 -8.30
C VAL A 494 31.51 -12.22 -9.05
N ASN A 495 32.82 -12.42 -8.83
CA ASN A 495 33.96 -11.78 -9.52
C ASN A 495 34.58 -10.50 -8.88
N GLY A 496 34.85 -10.53 -7.57
CA GLY A 496 36.04 -9.91 -6.97
C GLY A 496 36.23 -8.38 -6.97
N SER A 497 35.17 -7.56 -7.05
CA SER A 497 35.31 -6.07 -7.10
C SER A 497 34.36 -5.27 -6.20
N ASN A 498 33.53 -5.93 -5.38
CA ASN A 498 32.44 -5.29 -4.64
C ASN A 498 32.68 -5.24 -3.11
N ASP A 499 33.89 -5.53 -2.64
CA ASP A 499 34.23 -5.56 -1.21
C ASP A 499 34.01 -4.21 -0.51
N SER A 500 34.22 -3.08 -1.22
CA SER A 500 34.02 -1.75 -0.62
C SER A 500 32.54 -1.41 -0.41
N VAL A 501 31.67 -1.72 -1.37
CA VAL A 501 30.23 -1.39 -1.29
C VAL A 501 29.53 -2.20 -0.20
N THR A 502 29.81 -3.50 -0.13
CA THR A 502 29.24 -4.37 0.91
C THR A 502 29.77 -4.00 2.29
N ALA A 503 31.05 -3.63 2.41
CA ALA A 503 31.63 -3.10 3.64
C ALA A 503 30.98 -1.77 4.06
N THR A 504 30.77 -0.82 3.14
CA THR A 504 30.07 0.44 3.43
C THR A 504 28.64 0.18 3.89
N ALA A 505 27.90 -0.70 3.22
CA ALA A 505 26.55 -1.09 3.64
C ALA A 505 26.55 -1.73 5.04
N SER A 506 27.52 -2.59 5.32
CA SER A 506 27.67 -3.23 6.64
C SER A 506 28.00 -2.23 7.74
N GLN A 507 28.86 -1.23 7.47
CA GLN A 507 29.18 -0.19 8.45
C GLN A 507 27.96 0.68 8.76
N LEU A 508 27.26 1.15 7.72
CA LEU A 508 26.04 1.95 7.89
C LEU A 508 24.95 1.17 8.64
N LEU A 509 24.86 -0.14 8.39
CA LEU A 509 23.94 -1.02 9.12
C LEU A 509 24.27 -1.08 10.61
N GLU A 510 25.54 -1.33 10.95
CA GLU A 510 25.98 -1.45 12.34
C GLU A 510 25.80 -0.13 13.12
N ASP A 511 26.17 0.99 12.51
CA ASP A 511 25.93 2.34 13.04
C ASP A 511 24.44 2.56 13.37
N GLY A 512 23.55 2.14 12.46
CA GLY A 512 22.11 2.26 12.61
C GLY A 512 21.53 1.32 13.67
N ILE A 513 21.99 0.06 13.72
CA ILE A 513 21.57 -0.93 14.73
C ILE A 513 21.99 -0.46 16.13
N SER A 514 23.22 0.00 16.29
CA SER A 514 23.75 0.52 17.56
C SER A 514 22.93 1.71 18.07
N THR A 515 22.51 2.60 17.17
CA THR A 515 21.60 3.70 17.50
C THR A 515 20.21 3.19 17.88
N LEU A 516 19.64 2.26 17.11
CA LEU A 516 18.30 1.71 17.37
C LEU A 516 18.22 1.06 18.75
N ALA A 517 19.24 0.30 19.15
CA ALA A 517 19.27 -0.40 20.43
C ALA A 517 19.17 0.57 21.63
N GLN A 518 19.70 1.79 21.48
CA GLN A 518 19.67 2.81 22.52
C GLN A 518 18.39 3.66 22.49
N VAL A 519 17.84 3.90 21.29
CA VAL A 519 16.71 4.83 21.09
C VAL A 519 15.35 4.13 21.14
N LEU A 520 15.28 2.83 20.84
CA LEU A 520 14.02 2.05 20.83
C LEU A 520 13.14 2.23 22.09
N PRO A 521 13.68 2.30 23.34
CA PRO A 521 12.88 2.54 24.53
C PRO A 521 11.96 3.77 24.45
N LEU A 522 12.40 4.82 23.74
CA LEU A 522 11.64 6.08 23.61
C LEU A 522 10.39 5.95 22.74
N TYR A 523 10.27 4.87 21.97
CA TYR A 523 9.08 4.59 21.17
C TYR A 523 8.01 3.80 21.93
N ASP A 524 8.31 3.32 23.14
CA ASP A 524 7.34 2.61 23.97
C ASP A 524 6.53 3.59 24.81
N SER A 525 5.21 3.61 24.61
CA SER A 525 4.29 4.49 25.36
C SER A 525 3.68 3.82 26.60
N GLY A 526 3.98 2.54 26.84
CA GLY A 526 3.35 1.75 27.91
C GLY A 526 1.98 1.15 27.54
N THR A 527 1.39 1.55 26.40
CA THR A 527 0.09 1.05 25.90
C THR A 527 0.04 0.86 24.37
N GLY A 528 1.19 1.02 23.71
CA GLY A 528 1.37 1.04 22.26
C GLY A 528 2.74 1.59 21.91
N SER A 529 3.03 1.80 20.64
CA SER A 529 4.27 2.45 20.18
C SER A 529 4.02 3.85 19.62
N PHE A 530 4.98 4.75 19.71
CA PHE A 530 5.00 5.98 18.91
C PHE A 530 5.41 5.69 17.46
N TYR A 531 4.91 6.49 16.52
CA TYR A 531 5.31 6.43 15.11
C TYR A 531 6.64 7.14 14.89
N ASP A 532 6.83 8.26 15.60
CA ASP A 532 8.01 9.11 15.52
C ASP A 532 8.24 9.86 16.84
N LEU A 533 9.40 10.52 16.96
CA LEU A 533 9.79 11.26 18.17
C LEU A 533 9.69 12.78 18.02
N ARG A 534 8.84 13.27 17.10
CA ARG A 534 8.69 14.71 16.86
C ARG A 534 8.24 15.48 18.10
N HIS A 535 7.63 14.81 19.09
CA HIS A 535 7.24 15.39 20.37
C HIS A 535 8.42 15.80 21.26
N LEU A 536 9.64 15.37 20.95
CA LEU A 536 10.87 15.83 21.60
C LEU A 536 11.30 17.24 21.15
N SER A 537 10.67 17.79 20.10
CA SER A 537 10.98 19.12 19.58
C SER A 537 9.73 20.01 19.53
N LEU A 538 9.79 21.16 20.22
CA LEU A 538 8.71 22.14 20.28
C LEU A 538 8.32 22.70 18.90
N ALA A 539 9.24 22.67 17.93
CA ALA A 539 8.97 23.13 16.57
C ALA A 539 7.86 22.31 15.88
N HIS A 540 7.67 21.04 16.28
CA HIS A 540 6.63 20.15 15.75
C HIS A 540 5.28 20.27 16.47
N ALA A 541 5.19 21.05 17.56
CA ALA A 541 3.97 21.20 18.36
C ALA A 541 2.94 22.12 17.68
N PHE A 542 3.36 23.11 16.90
CA PHE A 542 2.45 24.09 16.26
C PHE A 542 1.88 23.60 14.93
N ARG A 543 1.19 22.45 14.93
CA ARG A 543 0.58 21.89 13.72
C ARG A 543 -0.68 22.66 13.34
N LEU A 544 -0.51 23.56 12.37
CA LEU A 544 -1.55 24.08 11.46
C LEU A 544 -2.45 25.20 11.99
N THR A 545 -2.32 25.65 13.24
CA THR A 545 -3.01 26.87 13.73
C THR A 545 -2.02 27.80 14.44
N SER A 546 -2.03 29.09 14.10
CA SER A 546 -1.25 30.13 14.81
C SER A 546 -1.80 30.44 16.20
N HIS A 547 -3.02 29.96 16.49
CA HIS A 547 -3.71 30.15 17.75
C HIS A 547 -4.23 28.79 18.24
N MET A 548 -3.74 28.38 19.40
CA MET A 548 -4.33 27.30 20.20
C MET A 548 -4.99 27.97 21.40
N GLU A 549 -6.31 28.13 21.36
CA GLU A 549 -7.06 28.68 22.49
C GLU A 549 -6.92 27.75 23.71
N ARG A 550 -6.83 28.33 24.91
CA ARG A 550 -6.88 27.55 26.15
C ARG A 550 -8.24 26.87 26.26
N LEU A 551 -8.26 25.60 26.66
CA LEU A 551 -9.50 24.93 26.99
C LEU A 551 -10.17 25.64 28.18
N THR A 552 -11.41 26.07 27.99
CA THR A 552 -12.21 26.73 29.05
C THR A 552 -13.21 25.76 29.65
N TRP A 553 -13.42 25.82 30.95
CA TRP A 553 -14.49 25.09 31.64
C TRP A 553 -15.81 25.86 31.53
N SER A 554 -16.94 25.16 31.42
CA SER A 554 -18.25 25.74 31.66
C SER A 554 -18.46 25.95 33.17
N GLU A 555 -19.44 26.78 33.54
CA GLU A 555 -19.87 26.96 34.94
C GLU A 555 -20.32 25.65 35.61
N GLN A 556 -20.61 24.62 34.82
CA GLN A 556 -21.01 23.27 35.27
C GLN A 556 -19.82 22.30 35.32
N GLY A 557 -18.58 22.77 35.17
CA GLY A 557 -17.38 21.92 35.18
C GLY A 557 -17.19 21.06 33.92
N ILE A 558 -17.88 21.39 32.81
CA ILE A 558 -17.74 20.67 31.54
C ILE A 558 -16.68 21.37 30.69
N LEU A 559 -15.70 20.62 30.19
CA LEU A 559 -14.68 21.14 29.29
C LEU A 559 -15.35 21.63 27.98
N LYS A 560 -15.31 22.93 27.67
CA LYS A 560 -15.82 23.45 26.39
C LYS A 560 -14.82 23.14 25.28
N THR A 561 -15.04 22.01 24.61
CA THR A 561 -14.22 21.49 23.53
C THR A 561 -14.73 22.03 22.19
N LYS A 562 -14.48 23.30 21.86
CA LYS A 562 -14.69 23.75 20.47
C LYS A 562 -13.90 22.80 19.57
N SER A 563 -14.60 22.12 18.66
CA SER A 563 -14.13 20.89 18.00
C SER A 563 -12.77 21.04 17.30
N GLY A 564 -12.44 22.24 16.80
CA GLY A 564 -11.13 22.52 16.17
C GLY A 564 -9.96 22.66 17.15
N THR A 565 -10.15 23.30 18.30
CA THR A 565 -9.06 23.59 19.25
C THR A 565 -8.56 22.33 19.96
N LEU A 566 -9.48 21.47 20.42
CA LEU A 566 -9.11 20.19 21.03
C LEU A 566 -8.39 19.28 20.04
N GLN A 567 -8.87 19.21 18.80
CA GLN A 567 -8.20 18.42 17.76
C GLN A 567 -6.80 18.94 17.44
N ALA A 568 -6.60 20.26 17.41
CA ALA A 568 -5.28 20.85 17.22
C ALA A 568 -4.32 20.52 18.39
N LEU A 569 -4.80 20.63 19.64
CA LEU A 569 -4.06 20.24 20.84
C LEU A 569 -3.65 18.76 20.82
N LEU A 570 -4.58 17.85 20.50
CA LEU A 570 -4.29 16.42 20.45
C LEU A 570 -3.34 16.06 19.28
N LYS A 571 -3.38 16.80 18.17
CA LYS A 571 -2.43 16.64 17.05
C LYS A 571 -1.02 17.20 17.35
N ALA A 572 -0.91 18.11 18.31
CA ALA A 572 0.37 18.68 18.76
C ALA A 572 1.16 17.72 19.68
N GLY A 573 0.47 16.81 20.36
CA GLY A 573 1.09 15.83 21.27
C GLY A 573 1.88 14.70 20.58
N PRO A 574 2.34 13.70 21.35
CA PRO A 574 3.03 12.52 20.84
C PRO A 574 2.29 11.85 19.69
N ASN A 575 3.00 11.62 18.58
CA ASN A 575 2.43 10.98 17.41
C ASN A 575 2.36 9.46 17.61
N ARG A 576 1.27 8.99 18.23
CA ARG A 576 1.01 7.57 18.47
C ARG A 576 0.91 6.81 17.15
N ALA A 577 1.57 5.66 17.03
CA ALA A 577 1.39 4.80 15.89
C ALA A 577 -0.02 4.19 15.94
N ARG A 578 -0.84 4.43 14.92
CA ARG A 578 -2.08 3.66 14.74
C ARG A 578 -1.75 2.16 14.71
N TRP A 579 -2.70 1.31 15.10
CA TRP A 579 -2.50 -0.14 15.24
C TRP A 579 -1.88 -0.84 14.04
N GLN A 580 -2.16 -0.37 12.81
CA GLN A 580 -1.50 -0.89 11.61
C GLN A 580 0.02 -0.67 11.62
N TYR A 581 0.50 0.53 12.01
CA TYR A 581 1.93 0.80 12.14
C TYR A 581 2.53 0.10 13.36
N HIS A 582 1.79 -0.01 14.46
CA HIS A 582 2.25 -0.79 15.61
C HIS A 582 2.52 -2.27 15.23
N ARG A 583 1.65 -2.87 14.40
CA ARG A 583 1.89 -4.20 13.82
C ARG A 583 3.09 -4.23 12.87
N ILE A 584 3.33 -3.18 12.08
CA ILE A 584 4.55 -3.08 11.28
C ILE A 584 5.78 -3.07 12.19
N HIS A 585 5.77 -2.33 13.30
CA HIS A 585 6.87 -2.32 14.24
C HIS A 585 7.12 -3.71 14.86
N LEU A 586 6.06 -4.45 15.21
CA LEU A 586 6.19 -5.86 15.65
C LEU A 586 6.85 -6.74 14.58
N LEU A 587 6.41 -6.64 13.32
CA LEU A 587 7.02 -7.38 12.23
C LEU A 587 8.50 -7.01 12.06
N GLN A 588 8.85 -5.74 12.20
CA GLN A 588 10.22 -5.25 12.09
C GLN A 588 11.11 -5.71 13.25
N LEU A 589 10.61 -5.68 14.50
CA LEU A 589 11.30 -6.23 15.66
C LEU A 589 11.56 -7.73 15.49
N HIS A 590 10.60 -8.47 14.94
CA HIS A 590 10.81 -9.88 14.60
C HIS A 590 11.94 -10.07 13.57
N GLN A 591 12.01 -9.24 12.52
CA GLN A 591 13.12 -9.33 11.56
C GLN A 591 14.47 -8.98 12.17
N LEU A 592 14.50 -7.98 13.07
CA LEU A 592 15.70 -7.60 13.81
C LEU A 592 16.20 -8.76 14.67
N SER A 593 15.32 -9.42 15.44
CA SER A 593 15.70 -10.56 16.28
C SER A 593 16.09 -11.79 15.48
N ALA A 594 15.38 -12.09 14.40
CA ALA A 594 15.54 -13.35 13.69
C ALA A 594 16.72 -13.36 12.72
N VAL A 595 17.04 -12.22 12.10
CA VAL A 595 17.92 -12.20 10.92
C VAL A 595 18.89 -11.02 10.90
N ILE A 596 18.41 -9.79 11.15
CA ILE A 596 19.19 -8.58 10.83
C ILE A 596 20.19 -8.23 11.93
N ALA A 597 19.78 -8.33 13.19
CA ALA A 597 20.55 -7.93 14.36
C ALA A 597 20.39 -8.94 15.53
N PRO A 598 20.63 -10.25 15.30
CA PRO A 598 20.41 -11.28 16.32
C PRO A 598 21.30 -11.10 17.56
N GLN A 599 22.41 -10.36 17.46
CA GLN A 599 23.26 -10.00 18.59
C GLN A 599 22.53 -9.16 19.67
N HIS A 600 21.40 -8.54 19.34
CA HIS A 600 20.54 -7.81 20.27
C HIS A 600 19.16 -8.47 20.45
N ALA A 601 19.02 -9.77 20.13
CA ALA A 601 17.73 -10.48 20.14
C ALA A 601 16.95 -10.33 21.46
N ASP A 602 17.62 -10.45 22.62
CA ASP A 602 16.97 -10.33 23.93
C ASP A 602 16.26 -8.98 24.12
N LEU A 603 16.92 -7.89 23.69
CA LEU A 603 16.34 -6.56 23.71
C LEU A 603 15.09 -6.51 22.81
N TRP A 604 15.21 -6.96 21.56
CA TRP A 604 14.11 -6.94 20.60
C TRP A 604 12.91 -7.78 21.08
N HIS A 605 13.16 -8.96 21.66
CA HIS A 605 12.12 -9.85 22.21
C HIS A 605 11.35 -9.19 23.35
N ILE A 606 12.04 -8.50 24.27
CA ILE A 606 11.40 -7.77 25.37
C ILE A 606 10.40 -6.72 24.85
N TYR A 607 10.78 -5.94 23.84
CA TYR A 607 9.87 -4.96 23.23
C TYR A 607 8.79 -5.63 22.39
N PHE A 608 9.14 -6.68 21.63
CA PHE A 608 8.20 -7.42 20.81
C PHE A 608 7.07 -8.02 21.66
N ASP A 609 7.38 -8.76 22.72
CA ASP A 609 6.38 -9.43 23.56
C ASP A 609 5.49 -8.43 24.30
N ARG A 610 6.08 -7.33 24.80
CA ARG A 610 5.33 -6.28 25.47
C ARG A 610 4.41 -5.52 24.51
N TRP A 611 4.91 -5.16 23.32
CA TRP A 611 4.10 -4.50 22.28
C TRP A 611 3.03 -5.43 21.73
N LEU A 612 3.33 -6.73 21.62
CA LEU A 612 2.37 -7.75 21.26
C LEU A 612 1.23 -7.75 22.28
N ALA A 613 1.52 -7.74 23.58
CA ALA A 613 0.52 -7.65 24.64
C ALA A 613 -0.39 -6.41 24.53
N TYR A 614 0.13 -5.27 24.08
CA TYR A 614 -0.66 -4.04 23.89
C TYR A 614 -1.81 -4.20 22.88
N LEU A 615 -1.68 -5.10 21.88
CA LEU A 615 -2.77 -5.39 20.94
C LEU A 615 -4.04 -5.94 21.62
N TRP A 616 -3.90 -6.52 22.81
CA TRP A 616 -5.01 -7.04 23.63
C TRP A 616 -5.35 -6.13 24.83
N GLY A 617 -4.74 -4.95 24.92
CA GLY A 617 -5.07 -3.98 25.97
C GLY A 617 -4.33 -4.14 27.28
N PHE A 618 -3.34 -5.03 27.34
CA PHE A 618 -2.37 -5.00 28.43
C PHE A 618 -1.60 -3.69 28.41
N ARG A 619 -1.10 -3.30 29.58
CA ARG A 619 -0.38 -2.03 29.80
C ARG A 619 0.84 -2.32 30.65
N SER A 620 1.88 -1.52 30.49
CA SER A 620 2.99 -1.52 31.45
C SER A 620 2.48 -1.17 32.84
N GLY A 621 3.10 -1.75 33.88
CA GLY A 621 2.77 -1.44 35.27
C GLY A 621 2.93 0.06 35.55
N HIS A 622 2.02 0.60 36.37
CA HIS A 622 2.18 1.92 36.97
C HIS A 622 2.78 1.78 38.37
N ASN A 623 3.31 2.88 38.91
CA ASN A 623 3.86 2.94 40.26
C ASN A 623 2.79 2.95 41.34
#